data_AF-A0A803LEC0-F1
#
_entry.id   AF-A0A803LEC0-F1
#
_cell.length_a   1.000
_cell.length_b   1.000
_cell.length_c   1.000
_cell.angle_alpha   90.00
_cell.angle_beta   90.00
_cell.angle_gamma   90.00
#
_symmetry.space_group_name_H-M   'P 1'
#
loop_
_entity.id
_entity.type
_entity.pdbx_description
1 polymer ?
#
loop_
_entity_poly.entity_id
_entity_poly.type
_entity_poly.pdbx_seq_one_letter_code
_entity_poly.pdbx_strand_id
1 'polypeptide(L)' 'MIKANPGDPLLLGNYAKFLKDVRGDLAKAEEYCGRAILASPSDANMLSMYADILWEYRRDGQLAESYFDQAIKVAPEN' A
#
# COMPACT_ATOMS: atom_id res chain seq x y z
N MET A 1 -1.64 21.62 -14.18
CA MET A 1 -2.29 21.51 -12.86
C MET A 1 -2.83 20.10 -12.73
N ILE A 2 -2.18 19.25 -11.93
CA ILE A 2 -2.82 18.00 -11.51
C ILE A 2 -4.01 18.44 -10.64
N LYS A 3 -5.23 18.34 -11.18
CA LYS A 3 -6.43 18.44 -10.36
C LYS A 3 -6.24 17.38 -9.28
N ALA A 4 -6.05 17.80 -8.04
CA ALA A 4 -5.90 16.89 -6.91
C ALA A 4 -7.17 16.03 -6.87
N ASN A 5 -7.10 14.85 -7.45
CA ASN A 5 -8.16 13.88 -7.40
C ASN A 5 -7.94 13.15 -6.08
N PRO A 6 -8.74 13.41 -5.03
CA PRO A 6 -8.46 12.91 -3.68
C PRO A 6 -8.52 11.38 -3.58
N GLY A 7 -8.97 10.70 -4.63
CA GLY A 7 -8.98 9.25 -4.78
C GLY A 7 -8.01 8.70 -5.82
N ASP A 8 -7.04 9.48 -6.32
CA ASP A 8 -6.02 8.95 -7.24
C ASP A 8 -5.15 7.91 -6.51
N PRO A 9 -5.22 6.62 -6.88
CA PRO A 9 -4.48 5.56 -6.21
C PRO A 9 -2.97 5.81 -6.25
N LEU A 10 -2.43 6.39 -7.34
CA LEU A 10 -1.00 6.68 -7.46
C LEU A 10 -0.58 7.77 -6.49
N LEU A 11 -1.38 8.83 -6.33
CA LEU A 11 -1.09 9.90 -5.38
C LEU A 11 -1.14 9.39 -3.93
N LEU A 12 -2.17 8.61 -3.61
CA LEU A 12 -2.35 8.01 -2.28
C LEU A 12 -1.22 7.03 -1.94
N GLY A 13 -0.85 6.16 -2.87
CA GLY A 13 0.24 5.19 -2.71
C GLY A 13 1.60 5.88 -2.56
N ASN A 14 1.89 6.90 -3.38
CA ASN A 14 3.13 7.67 -3.25
C ASN A 14 3.20 8.43 -1.92
N TYR A 15 2.09 8.98 -1.45
CA TYR A 15 2.05 9.64 -0.15
C TYR A 15 2.21 8.64 1.00
N ALA A 16 1.58 7.47 0.93
CA ALA A 16 1.79 6.39 1.89
C ALA A 16 3.25 5.95 1.96
N LYS A 17 3.92 5.79 0.81
CA LYS A 17 5.34 5.50 0.74
C LYS A 17 6.20 6.57 1.40
N PHE A 18 5.92 7.85 1.13
CA PHE A 18 6.61 8.95 1.79
C PHE A 18 6.41 8.93 3.31
N LEU A 19 5.21 8.63 3.78
CA LEU A 19 4.92 8.51 5.21
C LEU A 19 5.70 7.35 5.85
N LYS A 20 5.79 6.20 5.18
CA LYS A 20 6.58 5.05 5.61
C LYS A 20 8.08 5.37 5.64
N ASP A 21 8.64 5.68 4.48
CA ASP A 21 10.09 5.70 4.27
C ASP A 21 10.75 6.97 4.82
N VAL A 22 10.05 8.10 4.80
CA VAL A 22 10.63 9.41 5.17
C VAL A 22 10.16 9.88 6.54
N ARG A 23 8.87 9.72 6.85
CA ARG A 23 8.31 10.19 8.13
C ARG A 23 8.32 9.13 9.23
N GLY A 24 8.40 7.84 8.86
CA GLY A 24 8.21 6.73 9.80
C GLY A 24 6.80 6.65 10.40
N ASP A 25 5.82 7.35 9.81
CA ASP A 25 4.44 7.37 10.28
C ASP A 25 3.68 6.19 9.65
N LEU A 26 3.94 5.00 10.19
CA LEU A 26 3.37 3.74 9.68
C LEU A 26 1.85 3.69 9.84
N ALA A 27 1.29 4.35 10.87
CA ALA A 27 -0.15 4.40 11.10
C ALA A 27 -0.87 5.14 9.97
N LYS A 28 -0.38 6.32 9.58
CA LYS A 28 -0.93 7.01 8.41
C LYS A 28 -0.57 6.32 7.11
N ALA A 29 0.64 5.76 6.99
CA ALA A 29 1.02 5.02 5.79
C ALA A 29 0.02 3.87 5.53
N GLU A 30 -0.36 3.13 6.57
CA GLU A 30 -1.39 2.09 6.48
C GLU A 30 -2.73 2.65 5.97
N GLU A 31 -3.20 3.75 6.56
CA GLU A 31 -4.47 4.38 6.18
C GLU A 31 -4.50 4.80 4.70
N TYR A 32 -3.46 5.50 4.24
CA TYR A 32 -3.39 5.98 2.86
C TYR A 32 -3.14 4.84 1.87
N CYS A 33 -2.34 3.84 2.24
CA CYS A 33 -2.10 2.66 1.42
C CYS A 33 -3.40 1.82 1.27
N GLY A 34 -4.16 1.64 2.35
CA GLY A 34 -5.47 0.97 2.30
C GLY A 34 -6.46 1.69 1.39
N ARG A 35 -6.51 3.03 1.43
CA ARG A 35 -7.32 3.82 0.48
C ARG A 35 -6.85 3.66 -0.97
N ALA A 36 -5.54 3.59 -1.20
CA ALA A 36 -4.96 3.37 -2.52
C ALA A 36 -5.36 1.99 -3.08
N ILE A 37 -5.30 0.94 -2.26
CA ILE A 37 -5.77 -0.42 -2.62
C ILE A 37 -7.26 -0.41 -2.94
N LEU A 38 -8.11 0.27 -2.16
CA LEU A 38 -9.54 0.35 -2.47
C LEU A 38 -9.81 1.05 -3.82
N ALA A 39 -8.96 2.02 -4.19
CA ALA A 39 -9.06 2.71 -5.48
C ALA A 39 -8.44 1.91 -6.65
N SER A 40 -7.45 1.06 -6.38
CA SER A 40 -6.78 0.19 -7.37
C SER A 40 -6.41 -1.17 -6.77
N PRO A 41 -7.38 -2.09 -6.65
CA PRO A 41 -7.19 -3.35 -5.92
C PRO A 41 -6.25 -4.35 -6.61
N SER A 42 -5.94 -4.13 -7.89
CA SER A 42 -5.07 -5.01 -8.68
C SER A 42 -3.64 -4.47 -8.84
N ASP A 43 -3.26 -3.43 -8.09
CA ASP A 43 -1.89 -2.90 -8.12
C ASP A 43 -0.97 -3.71 -7.18
N ALA A 44 -0.13 -4.55 -7.77
CA ALA A 44 0.83 -5.39 -7.05
C ALA A 44 1.78 -4.60 -6.14
N ASN A 45 2.17 -3.38 -6.53
CA ASN A 45 3.06 -2.55 -5.74
C ASN A 45 2.36 -2.02 -4.49
N MET A 46 1.08 -1.65 -4.62
CA MET A 46 0.28 -1.19 -3.47
C MET A 46 -0.02 -2.34 -2.51
N LEU A 47 -0.36 -3.52 -3.02
CA LEU A 47 -0.57 -4.72 -2.20
C LEU A 47 0.70 -5.12 -1.44
N SER A 48 1.86 -5.11 -2.11
CA SER A 48 3.15 -5.40 -1.47
C SER A 48 3.53 -4.36 -0.41
N MET A 49 3.29 -3.07 -0.68
CA MET A 49 3.54 -1.99 0.28
C MET A 49 2.66 -2.13 1.52
N TYR A 50 1.39 -2.49 1.35
CA TYR A 50 0.48 -2.69 2.47
C TYR A 50 0.88 -3.90 3.32
N ALA A 51 1.25 -5.01 2.68
CA ALA A 51 1.77 -6.19 3.35
C ALA A 51 3.01 -5.86 4.22
N ASP A 52 3.93 -5.07 3.68
CA ASP A 52 5.14 -4.63 4.36
C ASP A 52 4.81 -3.74 5.58
N ILE A 53 3.86 -2.80 5.44
CA ILE A 53 3.37 -1.98 6.56
C ILE A 53 2.74 -2.87 7.65
N LEU A 54 1.93 -3.87 7.30
CA LEU A 54 1.33 -4.79 8.27
C LEU A 54 2.38 -5.61 9.03
N TRP A 55 3.43 -6.04 8.33
CA TRP A 55 4.57 -6.75 8.93
C TRP A 55 5.36 -5.87 9.89
N GLU A 56 5.70 -4.64 9.48
CA GLU A 56 6.50 -3.72 10.27
C GLU A 56 5.73 -3.13 11.46
N TYR A 57 4.50 -2.66 11.23
CA TYR A 57 3.70 -1.90 12.18
C TYR A 57 2.83 -2.78 13.07
N ARG A 58 2.04 -3.67 12.47
CA ARG A 58 1.06 -4.50 13.20
C ARG A 58 1.64 -5.81 13.72
N ARG A 59 2.81 -6.21 13.22
CA ARG A 59 3.41 -7.53 13.48
C ARG A 59 2.44 -8.67 13.11
N ASP A 60 1.56 -8.42 12.16
CA ASP A 60 0.57 -9.39 11.68
C ASP A 60 1.12 -10.10 10.44
N GLY A 61 1.92 -11.15 10.70
CA GLY A 61 2.56 -11.91 9.65
C GLY A 61 1.58 -12.65 8.75
N GLN A 62 0.46 -13.13 9.30
CA GLN A 62 -0.53 -13.87 8.55
C GLN A 62 -1.27 -12.95 7.56
N LEU A 63 -1.66 -11.76 8.01
CA LEU A 63 -2.30 -10.79 7.13
C LEU A 63 -1.31 -10.27 6.08
N ALA A 64 -0.07 -9.99 6.46
CA ALA A 64 0.98 -9.56 5.53
C ALA A 64 1.21 -10.61 4.42
N GLU A 65 1.37 -11.88 4.77
CA GLU A 65 1.50 -12.98 3.81
C GLU A 65 0.32 -13.02 2.83
N SER A 66 -0.92 -12.87 3.32
CA SER A 66 -2.10 -12.87 2.45
C SER A 66 -2.10 -11.74 1.40
N TYR A 67 -1.52 -10.58 1.73
CA TYR A 67 -1.43 -9.45 0.81
C TYR A 67 -0.24 -9.59 -0.15
N PHE A 68 0.89 -10.19 0.28
CA PHE A 68 1.96 -10.57 -0.63
C PHE A 68 1.50 -11.62 -1.65
N ASP A 69 0.75 -12.63 -1.22
CA ASP A 69 0.15 -13.61 -2.12
C ASP A 69 -0.79 -12.99 -3.15
N GLN A 70 -1.59 -11.99 -2.73
CA GLN A 70 -2.43 -11.24 -3.64
C GLN A 70 -1.59 -10.45 -4.65
N ALA A 71 -0.50 -9.80 -4.21
CA ALA A 71 0.40 -9.07 -5.09
C ALA A 71 0.98 -9.98 -6.18
N ILE A 72 1.42 -11.19 -5.81
CA ILE A 72 1.93 -12.20 -6.75
C ILE A 72 0.85 -12.65 -7.72
N LYS A 73 -0.38 -12.88 -7.24
CA LYS A 73 -1.50 -13.31 -8.10
C LYS A 73 -1.88 -12.28 -9.16
N VAL A 74 -1.80 -10.99 -8.84
CA VAL A 74 -2.17 -9.92 -9.79
C VAL A 74 -1.02 -9.55 -10.74
N ALA A 75 0.23 -9.84 -10.37
CA ALA A 75 1.42 -9.67 -11.21
C ALA A 75 2.38 -10.87 -11.11
N PRO A 76 2.05 -12.02 -11.74
CA PRO A 76 2.83 -13.24 -11.64
C PRO A 76 4.16 -13.22 -12.42
N GLU A 77 4.42 -12.20 -13.24
CA GLU A 77 5.58 -12.11 -14.15
C GLU A 77 6.60 -11.00 -13.81
N ASN A 78 6.69 -10.56 -12.55
CA ASN A 78 7.69 -9.57 -12.12
C ASN A 78 9.05 -10.18 -11.76
#